data_AF-A0A7S0SEH8-F1
#
_entry.id   AF-A0A7S0SEH8-F1
#
_cell.length_a   1.000
_cell.length_b   1.000
_cell.length_c   1.000
_cell.angle_alpha   90.00
_cell.angle_beta   90.00
_cell.angle_gamma   90.00
#
_symmetry.space_group_name_H-M   'P 1'
#
loop_
_entity.id
_entity.type
_entity.pdbx_description
1 polymer ?
#
loop_
_entity_poly.entity_id
_entity_poly.type
_entity_poly.pdbx_seq_one_letter_code
_entity_poly.pdbx_strand_id
1 'polypeptide(L)'
;GTVGTRQAMEDVRRFLLRVREELDAVVAHPALVTQVMGGVAKALRLMAQKAEFGTVAGPEAKILTVGTAATSAQRANAALAAALEEVCAALGAVAPQLPATPRSLLEQALSQVAEVAAEAMAPVIKAAAEACDAQVLLMHKEDWAGGPPPGERCSAYMAGLIQVFVYLREEHLSRVQQRGG
;
A
#
# COMPACT_ATOMS: atom_id res chain seq x y z
N GLY A 1 -15.30 9.17 -2.52
CA GLY A 1 -14.35 9.98 -1.74
C GLY A 1 -13.07 10.26 -2.51
N THR A 2 -13.14 10.93 -3.67
CA THR A 2 -11.98 11.30 -4.51
C THR A 2 -11.31 12.61 -4.07
N VAL A 3 -12.01 13.43 -3.29
CA VAL A 3 -11.51 14.73 -2.83
C VAL A 3 -10.49 14.56 -1.70
N GLY A 4 -10.80 13.75 -0.68
CA GLY A 4 -9.88 13.50 0.45
C GLY A 4 -8.59 12.81 0.03
N THR A 5 -8.65 11.94 -0.97
CA THR A 5 -7.48 11.25 -1.51
C THR A 5 -6.60 12.16 -2.35
N ARG A 6 -7.19 13.08 -3.13
CA ARG A 6 -6.44 14.12 -3.84
C ARG A 6 -5.73 15.05 -2.87
N GLN A 7 -6.42 15.51 -1.82
CA GLN A 7 -5.84 16.38 -0.81
C GLN A 7 -4.66 15.71 -0.08
N ALA A 8 -4.81 14.45 0.34
CA ALA A 8 -3.73 13.71 1.00
C ALA A 8 -2.48 13.58 0.10
N MET A 9 -2.67 13.30 -1.19
CA MET A 9 -1.55 13.23 -2.16
C MET A 9 -0.88 14.60 -2.37
N GLU A 10 -1.67 15.69 -2.41
CA GLU A 10 -1.09 17.03 -2.48
C GLU A 10 -0.31 17.41 -1.21
N ASP A 11 -0.80 16.99 -0.05
CA ASP A 11 -0.10 17.18 1.22
C ASP A 11 1.21 16.41 1.24
N VAL A 12 1.22 15.15 0.74
CA VAL A 12 2.44 14.34 0.54
C VAL A 12 3.42 15.04 -0.40
N ARG A 13 2.97 15.53 -1.55
CA ARG A 13 3.82 16.25 -2.51
C ARG A 13 4.43 17.51 -1.90
N ARG A 14 3.65 18.30 -1.16
CA ARG A 14 4.14 19.49 -0.46
C ARG A 14 5.15 19.12 0.62
N PHE A 15 4.92 18.05 1.36
CA PHE A 15 5.87 17.51 2.33
C PHE A 15 7.19 17.11 1.64
N LEU A 16 7.14 16.29 0.58
CA LEU A 16 8.33 15.83 -0.14
C LEU A 16 9.12 16.99 -0.76
N LEU A 17 8.42 17.98 -1.34
CA LEU A 17 9.05 19.19 -1.84
C LEU A 17 9.82 19.92 -0.74
N ARG A 18 9.19 20.09 0.43
CA ARG A 18 9.81 20.77 1.56
C ARG A 18 11.04 20.02 2.09
N VAL A 19 10.98 18.69 2.16
CA VAL A 19 12.14 17.87 2.54
C VAL A 19 13.31 18.08 1.58
N ARG A 20 13.03 18.10 0.27
CA ARG A 20 14.06 18.35 -0.75
C ARG A 20 14.70 19.72 -0.58
N GLU A 21 13.90 20.78 -0.47
CA GLU A 21 14.39 22.16 -0.28
C GLU A 21 15.27 22.31 0.95
N GLU A 22 14.86 21.72 2.08
CA GLU A 22 15.65 21.75 3.32
C GLU A 22 16.96 20.99 3.19
N LEU A 23 16.96 19.83 2.51
CA LEU A 23 18.18 19.07 2.27
C LEU A 23 19.15 19.80 1.34
N ASP A 24 18.65 20.39 0.25
CA ASP A 24 19.46 21.16 -0.70
C ASP A 24 20.13 22.36 -0.02
N ALA A 25 19.44 23.03 0.90
CA ALA A 25 19.96 24.19 1.63
C ALA A 25 21.11 23.83 2.60
N VAL A 26 21.17 22.59 3.08
CA VAL A 26 22.13 22.18 4.12
C VAL A 26 23.12 21.11 3.66
N VAL A 27 23.07 20.67 2.40
CA VAL A 27 23.83 19.52 1.89
C VAL A 27 25.35 19.64 2.10
N ALA A 28 25.89 20.85 2.07
CA ALA A 28 27.31 21.13 2.31
C ALA A 28 27.73 21.02 3.80
N HIS A 29 26.77 20.86 4.72
CA HIS A 29 26.97 20.91 6.17
C HIS A 29 26.49 19.61 6.83
N PRO A 30 27.37 18.61 7.05
CA PRO A 30 26.97 17.28 7.53
C PRO A 30 26.19 17.27 8.87
N ALA A 31 26.53 18.17 9.78
CA ALA A 31 25.82 18.31 11.05
C ALA A 31 24.37 18.79 10.86
N LEU A 32 24.16 19.75 9.94
CA LEU A 32 22.83 20.26 9.62
C LEU A 32 22.00 19.23 8.84
N VAL A 33 22.61 18.47 7.91
CA VAL A 33 21.95 17.33 7.26
C VAL A 33 21.40 16.35 8.31
N THR A 34 22.20 16.03 9.32
CA THR A 34 21.77 15.12 10.40
C THR A 34 20.59 15.68 11.18
N GLN A 35 20.60 16.98 11.48
CA GLN A 35 19.52 17.65 12.19
C GLN A 35 18.23 17.70 11.36
N VAL A 36 18.32 18.07 10.08
CA VAL A 36 17.18 18.06 9.14
C VAL A 36 16.59 16.66 9.06
N MET A 37 17.42 15.64 8.88
CA MET A 37 16.95 14.25 8.81
C MET A 37 16.33 13.74 10.11
N GLY A 38 16.79 14.20 11.28
CA GLY A 38 16.12 13.94 12.54
C GLY A 38 14.70 14.53 12.59
N GLY A 39 14.53 15.74 12.06
CA GLY A 39 13.23 16.39 11.89
C GLY A 39 12.30 15.64 10.93
N VAL A 40 12.83 15.25 9.77
CA VAL A 40 12.11 14.44 8.77
C VAL A 40 11.67 13.11 9.37
N ALA A 41 12.57 12.38 10.04
CA ALA A 41 12.25 11.12 10.70
C ALA A 41 11.17 11.27 11.78
N LYS A 42 11.14 12.39 12.51
CA LYS A 42 10.06 12.69 13.47
C LYS A 42 8.73 12.96 12.75
N ALA A 43 8.75 13.74 11.68
CA ALA A 43 7.56 14.04 10.89
C ALA A 43 6.95 12.77 10.26
N LEU A 44 7.79 11.88 9.72
CA LEU A 44 7.36 10.60 9.17
C LEU A 44 6.69 9.70 10.22
N ARG A 45 7.24 9.63 11.43
CA ARG A 45 6.63 8.88 12.53
C ARG A 45 5.27 9.44 12.94
N LEU A 46 5.14 10.77 13.00
CA LEU A 46 3.85 11.41 13.25
C LEU A 46 2.85 11.16 12.11
N MET A 47 3.32 11.15 10.87
CA MET A 47 2.50 10.80 9.70
C MET A 47 2.00 9.35 9.80
N ALA A 48 2.88 8.39 10.12
CA ALA A 48 2.52 6.99 10.34
C ALA A 48 1.47 6.85 11.44
N GLN A 49 1.69 7.46 12.62
CA GLN A 49 0.74 7.43 13.73
C GLN A 49 -0.63 8.03 13.35
N LYS A 50 -0.64 9.15 12.63
CA LYS A 50 -1.90 9.76 12.16
C LYS A 50 -2.62 8.87 11.15
N ALA A 51 -1.87 8.20 10.27
CA ALA A 51 -2.42 7.28 9.31
C ALA A 51 -2.99 6.03 9.98
N GLU A 52 -2.34 5.49 11.01
CA GLU A 52 -2.84 4.37 11.80
C GLU A 52 -4.25 4.68 12.35
N PHE A 53 -4.46 5.86 12.94
CA PHE A 53 -5.79 6.32 13.38
C PHE A 53 -6.79 6.57 12.24
N GLY A 54 -6.29 6.80 11.02
CA GLY A 54 -7.10 7.00 9.82
C GLY A 54 -7.53 5.70 9.14
N THR A 55 -6.92 4.56 9.50
CA THR A 55 -7.25 3.25 8.93
C THR A 55 -8.64 2.81 9.37
N VAL A 56 -9.49 2.44 8.41
CA VAL A 56 -10.83 1.93 8.67
C VAL A 56 -10.75 0.42 8.92
N ALA A 57 -11.13 -0.02 10.12
CA ALA A 57 -11.11 -1.43 10.53
C ALA A 57 -12.51 -2.09 10.63
N GLY A 58 -13.57 -1.38 10.21
CA GLY A 58 -14.96 -1.84 10.29
C GLY A 58 -15.32 -2.98 9.32
N PRO A 59 -16.54 -3.53 9.38
CA PRO A 59 -16.98 -4.64 8.52
C PRO A 59 -16.81 -4.36 7.02
N GLU A 60 -17.10 -3.13 6.59
CA GLU A 60 -16.92 -2.72 5.19
C GLU A 60 -15.47 -2.87 4.68
N ALA A 61 -14.46 -2.80 5.55
CA ALA A 61 -13.07 -2.99 5.15
C ALA A 61 -12.71 -4.47 4.90
N LYS A 62 -13.50 -5.39 5.47
CA LYS A 62 -13.24 -6.84 5.49
C LYS A 62 -14.09 -7.61 4.48
N ILE A 63 -15.16 -7.02 3.95
CA ILE A 63 -16.05 -7.70 3.00
C ILE A 63 -15.39 -7.75 1.63
N LEU A 64 -15.11 -8.94 1.11
CA LEU A 64 -14.63 -9.15 -0.24
C LEU A 64 -15.64 -9.97 -1.03
N THR A 65 -16.24 -9.35 -2.04
CA THR A 65 -17.15 -10.04 -2.97
C THR A 65 -16.62 -9.86 -4.38
N VAL A 66 -16.09 -10.95 -4.96
CA VAL A 66 -15.54 -10.96 -6.31
C VAL A 66 -16.58 -10.46 -7.31
N GLY A 67 -16.16 -9.54 -8.19
CA GLY A 67 -17.04 -8.93 -9.20
C GLY A 67 -17.86 -7.72 -8.71
N THR A 68 -17.69 -7.27 -7.46
CA THR A 68 -18.33 -6.06 -6.95
C THR A 68 -17.33 -4.94 -6.69
N ALA A 69 -17.71 -3.67 -6.91
CA ALA A 69 -16.79 -2.56 -6.67
C ALA A 69 -16.32 -2.51 -5.21
N ALA A 70 -15.05 -2.14 -5.00
CA ALA A 70 -14.49 -1.99 -3.65
C ALA A 70 -15.36 -1.07 -2.77
N THR A 71 -15.46 -1.35 -1.49
CA THR A 71 -16.25 -0.53 -0.56
C THR A 71 -15.65 0.86 -0.35
N SER A 72 -16.40 1.78 0.28
CA SER A 72 -15.86 3.08 0.72
C SER A 72 -14.67 2.92 1.65
N ALA A 73 -14.75 2.01 2.61
CA ALA A 73 -13.68 1.74 3.57
C ALA A 73 -12.42 1.20 2.88
N GLN A 74 -12.56 0.22 1.99
CA GLN A 74 -11.43 -0.35 1.24
C GLN A 74 -10.74 0.69 0.37
N ARG A 75 -11.51 1.53 -0.33
CA ARG A 75 -10.94 2.62 -1.14
C ARG A 75 -10.24 3.69 -0.30
N ALA A 76 -10.75 3.97 0.91
CA ALA A 76 -10.12 4.91 1.83
C ALA A 76 -8.78 4.37 2.32
N ASN A 77 -8.75 3.12 2.78
CA ASN A 77 -7.51 2.46 3.21
C ASN A 77 -6.50 2.33 2.07
N ALA A 78 -6.93 1.91 0.88
CA ALA A 78 -6.04 1.79 -0.28
C ALA A 78 -5.43 3.13 -0.70
N ALA A 79 -6.20 4.22 -0.62
CA ALA A 79 -5.67 5.54 -0.92
C ALA A 79 -4.71 6.05 0.16
N LEU A 80 -4.96 5.72 1.43
CA LEU A 80 -4.05 6.02 2.53
C LEU A 80 -2.73 5.25 2.35
N ALA A 81 -2.80 3.94 2.11
CA ALA A 81 -1.64 3.10 1.85
C ALA A 81 -0.83 3.61 0.65
N ALA A 82 -1.48 3.95 -0.47
CA ALA A 82 -0.80 4.49 -1.65
C ALA A 82 -0.07 5.82 -1.37
N ALA A 83 -0.63 6.70 -0.54
CA ALA A 83 0.02 7.95 -0.16
C ALA A 83 1.26 7.70 0.72
N LEU A 84 1.20 6.73 1.63
CA LEU A 84 2.35 6.34 2.46
C LEU A 84 3.43 5.63 1.62
N GLU A 85 3.04 4.77 0.67
CA GLU A 85 3.96 4.12 -0.26
C GLU A 85 4.69 5.11 -1.17
N GLU A 86 4.03 6.19 -1.63
CA GLU A 86 4.68 7.27 -2.39
C GLU A 86 5.78 7.96 -1.56
N VAL A 87 5.53 8.20 -0.27
CA VAL A 87 6.55 8.73 0.65
C VAL A 87 7.71 7.74 0.81
N CYS A 88 7.41 6.46 1.01
CA CYS A 88 8.41 5.40 1.10
C CYS A 88 9.28 5.30 -0.15
N ALA A 89 8.68 5.35 -1.34
CA ALA A 89 9.40 5.29 -2.60
C ALA A 89 10.28 6.53 -2.81
N ALA A 90 9.72 7.72 -2.62
CA ALA A 90 10.42 8.98 -2.84
C ALA A 90 11.62 9.16 -1.90
N LEU A 91 11.42 8.96 -0.59
CA LEU A 91 12.48 9.12 0.40
C LEU A 91 13.41 7.91 0.48
N GLY A 92 12.92 6.71 0.14
CA GLY A 92 13.74 5.51 -0.01
C GLY A 92 14.80 5.69 -1.10
N ALA A 93 14.51 6.42 -2.18
CA ALA A 93 15.50 6.78 -3.20
C ALA A 93 16.56 7.79 -2.71
N VAL A 94 16.27 8.56 -1.64
CA VAL A 94 17.19 9.53 -1.04
C VAL A 94 18.12 8.85 -0.02
N ALA A 95 17.65 7.83 0.70
CA ALA A 95 18.40 7.18 1.78
C ALA A 95 19.85 6.75 1.40
N PRO A 96 20.10 6.13 0.22
CA PRO A 96 21.45 5.75 -0.20
C PRO A 96 22.43 6.93 -0.40
N GLN A 97 21.91 8.15 -0.57
CA GLN A 97 22.70 9.36 -0.80
C GLN A 97 23.12 10.03 0.51
N LEU A 98 22.51 9.65 1.64
CA LEU A 98 22.79 10.22 2.94
C LEU A 98 23.99 9.53 3.64
N PRO A 99 24.74 10.25 4.49
CA PRO A 99 25.69 9.63 5.42
C PRO A 99 25.04 8.60 6.37
N ALA A 100 25.84 7.75 6.99
CA ALA A 100 25.36 6.59 7.77
C ALA A 100 24.31 6.94 8.85
N THR A 101 24.58 7.95 9.69
CA THR A 101 23.68 8.36 10.77
C THR A 101 22.32 8.88 10.25
N PRO A 102 22.26 9.92 9.39
CA PRO A 102 20.98 10.38 8.83
C PRO A 102 20.26 9.31 8.00
N ARG A 103 20.99 8.44 7.30
CA ARG A 103 20.42 7.31 6.57
C ARG A 103 19.67 6.36 7.51
N SER A 104 20.32 5.91 8.59
CA SER A 104 19.70 5.01 9.56
C SER A 104 18.44 5.61 10.20
N LEU A 105 18.44 6.92 10.49
CA LEU A 105 17.26 7.60 11.04
C LEU A 105 16.09 7.59 10.04
N LEU A 106 16.39 7.84 8.77
CA LEU A 106 15.39 7.82 7.71
C LEU A 106 14.83 6.42 7.48
N GLU A 107 15.69 5.42 7.34
CA GLU A 107 15.29 4.03 7.08
C GLU A 107 14.39 3.48 8.19
N GLN A 108 14.71 3.75 9.46
CA GLN A 108 13.86 3.36 10.58
C GLN A 108 12.48 4.03 10.53
N ALA A 109 12.42 5.31 10.18
CA ALA A 109 11.14 6.02 10.05
C ALA A 109 10.32 5.54 8.84
N LEU A 110 10.98 5.27 7.71
CA LEU A 110 10.31 4.72 6.52
C LEU A 110 9.79 3.30 6.76
N SER A 111 10.51 2.48 7.54
CA SER A 111 10.02 1.16 7.95
C SER A 111 8.69 1.25 8.69
N GLN A 112 8.53 2.22 9.61
CA GLN A 112 7.28 2.43 10.34
C GLN A 112 6.15 2.91 9.42
N VAL A 113 6.46 3.79 8.46
CA VAL A 113 5.49 4.24 7.45
C VAL A 113 5.03 3.08 6.57
N ALA A 114 5.96 2.22 6.15
CA ALA A 114 5.65 1.03 5.34
C ALA A 114 4.82 0.00 6.11
N GLU A 115 5.09 -0.19 7.40
CA GLU A 115 4.29 -1.05 8.28
C GLU A 115 2.84 -0.58 8.34
N VAL A 116 2.60 0.71 8.61
CA VAL A 116 1.24 1.28 8.65
C VAL A 116 0.54 1.19 7.27
N ALA A 117 1.27 1.36 6.17
CA ALA A 117 0.72 1.17 4.83
C ALA A 117 0.23 -0.29 4.62
N ALA A 118 1.03 -1.26 5.06
CA ALA A 118 0.65 -2.68 5.01
C ALA A 118 -0.54 -2.99 5.92
N GLU A 119 -0.57 -2.43 7.14
CA GLU A 119 -1.69 -2.59 8.08
C GLU A 119 -3.00 -2.02 7.53
N ALA A 120 -2.96 -0.89 6.83
CA ALA A 120 -4.13 -0.32 6.17
C ALA A 120 -4.74 -1.29 5.15
N MET A 121 -3.91 -2.05 4.45
CA MET A 121 -4.32 -3.05 3.45
C MET A 121 -4.62 -4.43 4.04
N ALA A 122 -4.17 -4.72 5.26
CA ALA A 122 -4.32 -6.02 5.90
C ALA A 122 -5.76 -6.57 5.91
N PRO A 123 -6.82 -5.76 6.17
CA PRO A 123 -8.20 -6.26 6.15
C PRO A 123 -8.62 -6.87 4.80
N VAL A 124 -8.31 -6.20 3.69
CA VAL A 124 -8.70 -6.68 2.35
C VAL A 124 -7.81 -7.83 1.89
N ILE A 125 -6.51 -7.80 2.22
CA ILE A 125 -5.59 -8.90 1.92
C ILE A 125 -6.02 -10.17 2.66
N LYS A 126 -6.41 -10.06 3.94
CA LYS A 126 -6.92 -11.19 4.72
C LYS A 126 -8.20 -11.76 4.11
N ALA A 127 -9.16 -10.91 3.76
CA ALA A 127 -10.41 -11.35 3.13
C ALA A 127 -10.15 -12.05 1.78
N ALA A 128 -9.17 -11.57 1.02
CA ALA A 128 -8.71 -12.23 -0.20
C ALA A 128 -8.05 -13.58 0.04
N ALA A 129 -7.22 -13.72 1.07
CA ALA A 129 -6.65 -15.00 1.45
C ALA A 129 -7.76 -16.01 1.79
N GLU A 130 -8.74 -15.59 2.59
CA GLU A 130 -9.92 -16.43 2.94
C GLU A 130 -10.74 -16.82 1.70
N ALA A 131 -10.90 -15.91 0.73
CA ALA A 131 -11.57 -16.20 -0.53
C ALA A 131 -10.76 -17.20 -1.39
N CYS A 132 -9.44 -17.06 -1.45
CA CYS A 132 -8.56 -18.02 -2.12
C CYS A 132 -8.64 -19.40 -1.47
N ASP A 133 -8.60 -19.49 -0.14
CA ASP A 133 -8.72 -20.75 0.60
C ASP A 133 -10.05 -21.43 0.29
N ALA A 134 -11.15 -20.67 0.23
CA ALA A 134 -12.46 -21.18 -0.16
C ALA A 134 -12.47 -21.76 -1.58
N GLN A 135 -11.77 -21.12 -2.53
CA GLN A 135 -11.61 -21.67 -3.89
C GLN A 135 -10.75 -22.93 -3.89
N VAL A 136 -9.62 -22.96 -3.17
CA VAL A 136 -8.76 -24.14 -3.08
C VAL A 136 -9.50 -25.34 -2.49
N LEU A 137 -10.40 -25.14 -1.53
CA LEU A 137 -11.23 -26.23 -0.98
C LEU A 137 -12.16 -26.87 -2.03
N LEU A 138 -12.54 -26.15 -3.10
CA LEU A 138 -13.34 -26.72 -4.19
C LEU A 138 -12.55 -27.74 -5.03
N MET A 139 -11.23 -27.73 -4.95
CA MET A 139 -10.35 -28.72 -5.59
C MET A 139 -10.73 -30.17 -5.21
N HIS A 140 -11.23 -30.39 -3.99
CA HIS A 140 -11.69 -31.70 -3.54
C HIS A 140 -12.97 -32.19 -4.21
N LYS A 141 -13.70 -31.29 -4.89
CA LYS A 141 -14.94 -31.59 -5.61
C LYS A 141 -14.74 -31.66 -7.12
N GLU A 142 -13.51 -31.47 -7.60
CA GLU A 142 -13.19 -31.48 -9.03
C GLU A 142 -13.19 -32.92 -9.57
N ASP A 143 -13.77 -33.10 -10.76
CA ASP A 143 -13.64 -34.34 -11.51
C ASP A 143 -12.31 -34.35 -12.28
N TRP A 144 -11.28 -34.87 -11.63
CA TRP A 144 -9.94 -34.99 -12.21
C TRP A 144 -9.85 -35.95 -13.40
N ALA A 145 -10.83 -36.83 -13.59
CA ALA A 145 -10.88 -37.75 -14.72
C ALA A 145 -11.61 -37.13 -15.94
N GLY A 146 -12.54 -36.19 -15.70
CA GLY A 146 -13.38 -35.55 -16.71
C GLY A 146 -12.74 -34.42 -17.50
N GLY A 147 -11.55 -33.94 -17.08
CA GLY A 147 -10.91 -32.78 -17.68
C GLY A 147 -11.64 -31.46 -17.36
N PRO A 148 -11.14 -30.31 -17.85
CA PRO A 148 -11.80 -29.03 -17.60
C PRO A 148 -13.22 -29.00 -18.19
N PRO A 149 -14.15 -28.20 -17.61
CA PRO A 149 -15.50 -28.05 -18.15
C PRO A 149 -15.47 -27.65 -19.65
N PRO A 150 -16.46 -28.08 -20.47
CA PRO A 150 -16.46 -27.79 -21.89
C PRO A 150 -16.34 -26.28 -22.19
N GLY A 151 -15.32 -25.90 -22.96
CA GLY A 151 -15.04 -24.50 -23.31
C GLY A 151 -14.13 -23.76 -22.32
N GLU A 152 -13.76 -24.38 -21.21
CA GLU A 152 -12.85 -23.81 -20.22
C GLU A 152 -11.41 -24.30 -20.40
N ARG A 153 -10.46 -23.46 -19.98
CA ARG A 153 -9.01 -23.74 -20.11
C ARG A 153 -8.42 -24.36 -18.84
N CYS A 154 -9.17 -24.42 -17.75
CA CYS A 154 -8.74 -24.91 -16.45
C CYS A 154 -9.93 -25.46 -15.65
N SER A 155 -9.63 -26.10 -14.51
CA SER A 155 -10.63 -26.54 -13.53
C SER A 155 -11.43 -25.37 -12.97
N ALA A 156 -12.64 -25.66 -12.48
CA ALA A 156 -13.54 -24.64 -11.93
C ALA A 156 -12.92 -23.90 -10.74
N TYR A 157 -12.21 -24.64 -9.86
CA TYR A 157 -11.52 -24.03 -8.72
C TYR A 157 -10.40 -23.08 -9.16
N MET A 158 -9.65 -23.42 -10.22
CA MET A 158 -8.58 -22.55 -10.75
C MET A 158 -9.16 -21.30 -11.40
N ALA A 159 -10.28 -21.43 -12.12
CA ALA A 159 -10.98 -20.27 -12.68
C ALA A 159 -11.41 -19.29 -11.57
N GLY A 160 -11.97 -19.81 -10.46
CA GLY A 160 -12.34 -19.00 -9.31
C GLY A 160 -11.13 -18.34 -8.62
N LEU A 161 -10.02 -19.06 -8.45
CA LEU A 161 -8.78 -18.50 -7.89
C LEU A 161 -8.23 -17.37 -8.77
N ILE A 162 -8.23 -17.55 -10.10
CA ILE A 162 -7.83 -16.51 -11.06
C ILE A 162 -8.73 -15.28 -10.91
N GLN A 163 -10.05 -15.47 -10.75
CA GLN A 163 -10.98 -14.35 -10.56
C GLN A 163 -10.69 -13.55 -9.29
N VAL A 164 -10.34 -14.20 -8.17
CA VAL A 164 -9.93 -13.50 -6.94
C VAL A 164 -8.67 -12.64 -7.18
N PHE A 165 -7.66 -13.18 -7.87
CA PHE A 165 -6.44 -12.42 -8.19
C PHE A 165 -6.69 -11.25 -9.15
N VAL A 166 -7.48 -11.49 -10.20
CA VAL A 166 -7.87 -10.43 -11.15
C VAL A 166 -8.62 -9.32 -10.42
N TYR A 167 -9.56 -9.69 -9.55
CA TYR A 167 -10.32 -8.76 -8.73
C TYR A 167 -9.42 -7.90 -7.84
N LEU A 168 -8.53 -8.53 -7.07
CA LEU A 168 -7.56 -7.82 -6.22
C LEU A 168 -6.70 -6.86 -7.03
N ARG A 169 -6.19 -7.33 -8.16
CA ARG A 169 -5.38 -6.49 -9.05
C ARG A 169 -6.18 -5.28 -9.49
N GLU A 170 -7.39 -5.46 -10.01
CA GLU A 170 -8.15 -4.38 -10.64
C GLU A 170 -8.69 -3.38 -9.62
N GLU A 171 -9.27 -3.86 -8.52
CA GLU A 171 -9.96 -3.00 -7.55
C GLU A 171 -9.02 -2.41 -6.49
N HIS A 172 -7.93 -3.11 -6.16
CA HIS A 172 -7.09 -2.74 -5.02
C HIS A 172 -5.62 -2.40 -5.38
N LEU A 173 -5.05 -2.94 -6.45
CA LEU A 173 -3.61 -2.76 -6.77
C LEU A 173 -3.32 -1.95 -8.05
N SER A 174 -4.18 -1.97 -9.05
CA SER A 174 -3.94 -1.36 -10.38
C SER A 174 -3.87 0.17 -10.33
N ARG A 175 -4.52 0.77 -9.32
CA ARG A 175 -4.50 2.22 -9.07
C ARG A 175 -3.20 2.69 -8.42
N VAL A 176 -2.38 1.77 -7.92
CA VAL A 176 -1.00 2.05 -7.46
C VAL A 176 -0.07 2.22 -8.67
N GLN A 177 -0.33 1.52 -9.78
CA GLN A 177 0.56 1.52 -10.96
C GLN A 177 0.28 2.63 -11.99
N GLN A 178 -0.96 3.16 -12.09
CA GLN A 178 -1.30 4.20 -13.09
C GLN A 178 -0.82 5.63 -12.76
N ARG A 179 0.00 5.83 -11.72
CA ARG A 179 0.47 7.16 -11.28
C ARG A 179 1.97 7.40 -11.48
N GLY A 180 2.67 6.48 -12.13
CA GLY A 180 4.11 6.59 -12.47
C GLY A 180 4.41 6.98 -13.92
N GLY A 181 3.48 7.63 -14.62
CA GLY A 181 3.65 8.13 -16.00
C GLY A 181 3.61 9.64 -16.06
#